data_AF-A0A3N5ZM83-F1
#
_entry.id   AF-A0A3N5ZM83-F1
#
_cell.length_a   1.000
_cell.length_b   1.000
_cell.length_c   1.000
_cell.angle_alpha   90.00
_cell.angle_beta   90.00
_cell.angle_gamma   90.00
#
_symmetry.space_group_name_H-M   'P 1'
#
loop_
_entity.id
_entity.type
_entity.pdbx_description
1 polymer ?
#
loop_
_entity_poly.entity_id
_entity_poly.type
_entity_poly.pdbx_seq_one_letter_code
_entity_poly.pdbx_strand_id
1 'polypeptide(L)'
;MPQPLAYLMTDFLESEEGRPIRILSEYLEPLRRFRAHNVQDTVVFFGSARTPSREQAERALVALTSRGELAGDVALAQARKAVAS
;
A
#
# COMPACT_ATOMS: atom_id res chain seq x y z
N MET A 1 42.44 7.19 18.28
CA MET A 1 41.75 7.59 17.04
C MET A 1 40.39 8.18 17.41
N PRO A 2 39.87 9.20 16.72
CA PRO A 2 38.52 9.69 17.00
C PRO A 2 37.49 8.61 16.65
N GLN A 3 36.46 8.49 17.49
CA GLN A 3 35.34 7.59 17.22
C GLN A 3 34.50 8.14 16.05
N PRO A 4 34.13 7.33 15.05
CA PRO A 4 33.27 7.77 13.95
C PRO A 4 31.88 8.16 14.46
N LEU A 5 31.24 9.11 13.77
CA LEU A 5 29.90 9.57 14.12
C LEU A 5 28.89 8.42 13.92
N ALA A 6 28.14 8.10 14.97
CA ALA A 6 27.24 6.94 14.97
C ALA A 6 26.17 6.99 13.85
N TYR A 7 25.70 8.18 13.46
CA TYR A 7 24.73 8.35 12.37
C TYR A 7 25.29 8.07 10.96
N LEU A 8 26.61 7.84 10.85
CA LEU A 8 27.26 7.40 9.61
C LEU A 8 27.64 5.90 9.65
N MET A 9 27.37 5.21 10.76
CA MET A 9 27.70 3.79 10.94
C MET A 9 26.48 2.92 10.62
N THR A 10 26.48 2.29 9.44
CA THR A 10 25.37 1.44 8.99
C THR A 10 25.07 0.29 9.96
N ASP A 11 26.10 -0.41 10.45
CA ASP A 11 25.95 -1.52 11.38
C ASP A 11 25.20 -1.11 12.67
N PHE A 12 25.43 0.12 13.15
CA PHE A 12 24.72 0.67 14.30
C PHE A 12 23.27 1.05 13.95
N LEU A 13 23.05 1.68 12.80
CA LEU A 13 21.71 2.09 12.38
C LEU A 13 20.79 0.89 12.12
N GLU A 14 21.33 -0.22 11.62
CA GLU A 14 20.60 -1.46 11.34
C GLU A 14 20.40 -2.34 12.59
N SER A 15 21.15 -2.09 13.67
CA SER A 15 21.02 -2.83 14.92
C SER A 15 19.69 -2.57 15.66
N GLU A 16 19.46 -3.33 16.73
CA GLU A 16 18.33 -3.11 17.64
C GLU A 16 18.40 -1.74 18.31
N GLU A 17 19.59 -1.33 18.73
CA GLU A 17 19.87 -0.02 19.33
C GLU A 17 19.63 1.14 18.36
N GLY A 18 19.83 0.92 17.05
CA GLY A 18 19.51 1.89 16.01
C GLY A 18 18.03 2.04 15.69
N ARG A 19 17.17 1.11 16.13
CA ARG A 19 15.73 1.09 15.81
C ARG A 19 14.98 2.38 16.12
N PRO A 20 15.17 3.04 17.30
CA PRO A 20 14.48 4.29 17.59
C PRO A 20 14.81 5.40 16.58
N ILE A 21 16.05 5.45 16.10
CA ILE A 21 16.51 6.42 15.09
C ILE A 21 15.83 6.17 13.75
N ARG A 22 15.73 4.90 13.33
CA ARG A 22 15.00 4.52 12.10
C ARG A 22 13.52 4.90 12.18
N ILE A 23 12.84 4.60 13.29
CA ILE A 23 11.43 4.99 13.49
C ILE A 23 11.25 6.51 13.37
N LEU A 24 12.11 7.29 14.03
CA LEU A 24 12.06 8.74 13.96
C LEU A 24 12.33 9.25 12.54
N SER A 25 13.26 8.63 11.82
CA SER A 25 13.60 8.98 10.44
C SER A 25 12.43 8.72 9.49
N GLU A 26 11.79 7.56 9.59
CA GLU A 26 10.59 7.19 8.81
C GLU A 26 9.38 8.09 9.10
N TYR A 27 9.35 8.75 10.26
CA TYR A 27 8.34 9.75 10.57
C TYR A 27 8.68 11.14 10.01
N LEU A 28 9.92 11.58 10.18
CA LEU A 28 10.34 12.95 9.84
C LEU A 28 10.57 13.16 8.34
N GLU A 29 11.07 12.15 7.62
CA GLU A 29 11.35 12.27 6.18
C GLU A 29 10.07 12.56 5.37
N PRO A 30 8.95 11.80 5.53
CA PRO A 30 7.72 12.11 4.81
C PRO A 30 7.18 13.50 5.16
N LEU A 31 7.27 13.90 6.43
CA LEU A 31 6.81 15.21 6.88
C LEU A 31 7.62 16.34 6.24
N ARG A 32 8.95 16.18 6.12
CA ARG A 32 9.82 17.11 5.38
C ARG A 32 9.40 17.19 3.92
N ARG A 33 9.14 16.03 3.27
CA ARG A 33 8.71 15.98 1.87
C ARG A 33 7.37 16.69 1.67
N PHE A 34 6.38 16.48 2.55
CA PHE A 34 5.09 17.16 2.48
C PHE A 34 5.22 18.68 2.61
N ARG A 35 6.05 19.17 3.55
CA ARG A 35 6.31 20.61 3.70
C ARG A 35 6.96 21.21 2.45
N ALA A 36 7.93 20.51 1.84
CA ALA A 36 8.59 20.98 0.62
C ALA A 36 7.63 21.10 -0.57
N HIS A 37 6.56 20.28 -0.60
CA HIS A 37 5.52 20.33 -1.62
C HIS A 37 4.31 21.19 -1.22
N ASN A 38 4.40 21.96 -0.13
CA ASN A 38 3.32 22.81 0.40
C ASN A 38 2.00 22.07 0.65
N VAL A 39 2.04 20.78 1.00
CA VAL A 39 0.83 20.02 1.38
C VAL A 39 0.31 20.57 2.72
N GLN A 40 -0.88 21.20 2.70
CA GLN A 40 -1.54 21.75 3.88
C GLN A 40 -2.61 20.81 4.43
N ASP A 41 -3.42 20.25 3.53
CA ASP A 41 -4.55 19.40 3.87
C ASP A 41 -4.33 18.00 3.29
N THR A 42 -4.63 16.97 4.08
CA THR A 42 -4.49 15.57 3.67
C THR A 42 -5.84 14.86 3.82
N VAL A 43 -6.36 14.31 2.72
CA VAL A 43 -7.51 13.41 2.74
C VAL A 43 -6.99 11.98 2.60
N VAL A 44 -7.20 11.16 3.62
CA VAL A 44 -6.76 9.75 3.62
C VAL A 44 -7.91 8.86 3.19
N PHE A 45 -7.71 8.13 2.09
CA PHE A 45 -8.63 7.11 1.62
C PHE A 45 -8.14 5.72 2.03
N PHE A 46 -9.07 4.88 2.48
CA PHE A 46 -8.81 3.48 2.78
C PHE A 46 -9.62 2.59 1.85
N GLY A 47 -9.03 1.46 1.45
CA GLY A 47 -9.67 0.49 0.56
C GLY A 47 -9.03 -0.88 0.73
N SER A 48 -9.72 -1.92 0.24
CA SER A 48 -9.16 -3.27 0.25
C SER A 48 -7.95 -3.36 -0.68
N ALA A 49 -6.80 -3.81 -0.16
CA ALA A 49 -5.62 -4.11 -0.96
C ALA A 49 -5.83 -5.27 -1.96
N ARG A 50 -6.95 -6.00 -1.82
CA ARG A 50 -7.33 -7.13 -2.68
C ARG A 50 -8.35 -6.77 -3.74
N THR A 51 -8.75 -5.50 -3.85
CA THR A 51 -9.66 -5.08 -4.92
C THR A 51 -8.97 -5.30 -6.27
N PRO A 52 -9.56 -6.10 -7.18
CA PRO A 52 -8.97 -6.31 -8.50
C PRO A 52 -9.00 -5.02 -9.32
N SER A 53 -8.07 -4.88 -10.27
CA SER A 53 -8.21 -3.85 -11.31
C SER A 53 -9.51 -4.06 -12.09
N ARG A 54 -10.03 -2.98 -12.69
CA ARG A 54 -11.24 -3.04 -13.51
C ARG A 54 -11.10 -4.09 -14.62
N GLU A 55 -9.95 -4.14 -15.29
CA GLU A 55 -9.67 -5.10 -16.35
C GLU A 55 -9.64 -6.55 -15.85
N GLN A 56 -9.17 -6.78 -14.62
CA GLN A 56 -9.21 -8.11 -13.99
C GLN A 56 -10.63 -8.49 -13.58
N ALA A 57 -11.41 -7.55 -13.04
CA ALA A 57 -12.80 -7.76 -12.66
C ALA A 57 -13.66 -8.08 -13.89
N GLU A 58 -13.48 -7.35 -14.98
CA GLU A 58 -14.20 -7.56 -16.25
C GLU A 58 -13.86 -8.92 -16.86
N ARG A 59 -12.57 -9.29 -16.90
CA ARG A 59 -12.15 -10.63 -17.36
C ARG A 59 -12.75 -11.74 -16.50
N ALA A 60 -12.76 -11.57 -15.18
CA ALA A 60 -13.35 -12.54 -14.26
C ALA A 60 -14.87 -12.65 -14.51
N LEU A 61 -15.56 -11.54 -14.73
CA LEU A 61 -16.99 -11.52 -15.04
C LEU A 61 -17.30 -12.22 -16.36
N VAL A 62 -16.53 -11.96 -17.42
CA VAL A 62 -16.67 -12.64 -18.72
C VAL A 62 -16.45 -14.14 -18.56
N ALA A 63 -15.39 -14.54 -17.87
CA ALA A 63 -15.08 -15.95 -17.63
C ALA A 63 -16.20 -16.66 -16.85
N LEU A 64 -16.76 -16.03 -15.82
CA LEU A 64 -17.88 -16.59 -15.05
C LEU A 64 -19.16 -16.67 -15.87
N THR A 65 -19.45 -15.65 -16.69
CA THR A 65 -20.64 -15.61 -17.54
C THR A 65 -20.58 -16.67 -18.65
N SER A 66 -19.40 -16.90 -19.24
CA SER A 66 -19.19 -17.94 -20.26
C SER A 66 -19.33 -19.38 -19.74
N ARG A 67 -19.21 -19.58 -18.43
CA ARG A 67 -19.31 -20.89 -17.75
C ARG A 67 -20.73 -21.21 -17.27
N GLY A 68 -21.75 -20.56 -17.87
CA GLY A 68 -23.16 -20.59 -17.44
C GLY A 68 -23.60 -21.86 -16.72
N GLU A 69 -24.30 -21.67 -15.59
CA GLU A 69 -24.79 -22.67 -14.61
C GLU A 69 -23.77 -23.26 -13.62
N LEU A 70 -22.46 -23.29 -13.91
CA LEU A 70 -21.44 -23.73 -12.93
C LEU A 70 -20.97 -22.62 -11.97
N ALA A 71 -21.12 -21.37 -12.37
CA ALA A 71 -20.83 -20.21 -11.53
C ALA A 71 -22.06 -19.87 -10.71
N GLY A 72 -22.10 -20.29 -9.44
CA GLY A 72 -23.23 -20.01 -8.55
C GLY A 72 -23.59 -18.53 -8.49
N ASP A 73 -24.88 -18.21 -8.37
CA ASP A 73 -25.45 -16.86 -8.50
C ASP A 73 -24.73 -15.78 -7.66
N VAL A 74 -24.24 -16.17 -6.49
CA VAL A 74 -23.48 -15.30 -5.58
C VAL A 74 -22.16 -14.84 -6.20
N ALA A 75 -21.43 -15.74 -6.86
CA ALA A 75 -20.15 -15.42 -7.50
C ALA A 75 -20.33 -14.47 -8.68
N LEU A 76 -21.41 -14.65 -9.46
CA LEU A 76 -21.74 -13.77 -10.57
C LEU A 76 -22.15 -12.37 -10.08
N ALA A 77 -22.96 -12.29 -9.01
CA ALA A 77 -23.34 -11.02 -8.39
C ALA A 77 -22.13 -10.26 -7.83
N GLN A 78 -21.19 -10.96 -7.19
CA GLN A 78 -19.94 -10.37 -6.70
C GLN A 78 -19.04 -9.87 -7.83
N ALA A 79 -18.91 -10.63 -8.92
CA ALA A 79 -18.12 -10.20 -10.08
C ALA A 79 -18.72 -8.96 -10.74
N ARG A 80 -20.05 -8.86 -10.86
CA ARG A 80 -20.73 -7.65 -11.36
C ARG A 80 -20.47 -6.44 -10.45
N LYS A 81 -20.54 -6.63 -9.13
CA LYS A 81 -20.25 -5.56 -8.16
C LYS A 81 -18.79 -5.07 -8.28
N ALA A 82 -17.84 -5.98 -8.47
CA ALA A 82 -16.42 -5.65 -8.60
C ALA A 82 -16.09 -4.85 -9.88
N VAL A 83 -16.89 -4.97 -10.95
CA VAL A 83 -16.76 -4.15 -12.16
C VAL A 83 -17.36 -2.75 -11.97
N ALA A 84 -18.36 -2.61 -11.09
CA ALA A 84 -19.09 -1.37 -10.86
C ALA A 84 -18.46 -0.44 -9.81
N SER A 85 -17.49 -0.94 -9.03
CA SER A 85 -16.71 -0.19 -8.03
C SER A 85 -15.45 0.42 -8.63
#